data_AF-A0A849ESK1-F1
#
_entry.id   AF-A0A849ESK1-F1
#
_cell.length_a   1.000
_cell.length_b   1.000
_cell.length_c   1.000
_cell.angle_alpha   90.00
_cell.angle_beta   90.00
_cell.angle_gamma   90.00
#
_symmetry.space_group_name_H-M   'P 1'
#
loop_
_entity.id
_entity.type
_entity.pdbx_description
1 polymer ?
#
loop_
_entity_poly.entity_id
_entity_poly.type
_entity_poly.pdbx_seq_one_letter_code
_entity_poly.pdbx_strand_id
1 'polypeptide(L)'
;MFDFFKRRKAAPKEELKALLGGYELQSFPAAVMNVLGMLRDPHSEIKDIADQIQMDPGMNIKILQLVNSTAFGLVTKVSNIHHAVTILGRSRLESMLLTYAVSTTIPPKLNCMEVSRFWQASARRACLAKQIALHLHAATQAESFTAALLQDMAIPLISEGKNPLYKDLLIKWHAHREADIDFMERALLGYDHPAIGALAAEGWELPEYLIHAIAGHHDLSEQSPADPAVRLVSLVRYFDEDDGTERLLKTAEKNFGIGKNMMEEMLLKAFSEAEQFADTFR
;
A
#
# COMPACT_ATOMS: atom_id res chain seq x y z
N MET A 1 21.65 2.25 3.67
CA MET A 1 20.32 2.78 4.00
C MET A 1 19.49 1.85 4.91
N PHE A 2 20.03 0.74 5.45
CA PHE A 2 19.33 -0.19 6.36
C PHE A 2 19.89 -0.20 7.80
N ASP A 3 20.45 0.92 8.27
CA ASP A 3 21.05 0.97 9.62
C ASP A 3 20.03 1.30 10.73
N PHE A 4 18.80 1.72 10.36
CA PHE A 4 17.71 1.99 11.29
C PHE A 4 17.19 0.71 11.98
N PHE A 5 17.16 -0.41 11.25
CA PHE A 5 16.60 -1.69 11.75
C PHE A 5 17.56 -2.48 12.65
N LYS A 6 18.89 -2.28 12.54
CA LYS A 6 19.89 -3.16 13.16
C LYS A 6 20.22 -2.83 14.62
N ARG A 7 19.66 -1.76 15.21
CA ARG A 7 20.00 -1.30 16.57
C ARG A 7 18.80 -0.89 17.41
N ARG A 8 17.66 -1.58 17.28
CA ARG A 8 16.48 -1.27 18.09
C ARG A 8 16.56 -1.91 19.48
N LYS A 9 16.25 -1.09 20.51
CA LYS A 9 16.15 -1.50 21.92
C LYS A 9 14.71 -1.82 22.35
N ALA A 10 13.71 -1.46 21.55
CA ALA A 10 12.29 -1.58 21.87
C ALA A 10 11.51 -2.34 20.78
N ALA A 11 10.35 -2.88 21.18
CA ALA A 11 9.40 -3.52 20.25
C ALA A 11 8.82 -2.48 19.26
N PRO A 12 8.44 -2.87 18.03
CA PRO A 12 7.98 -1.93 17.00
C PRO A 12 6.86 -0.99 17.46
N LYS A 13 5.86 -1.54 18.17
CA LYS A 13 4.70 -0.78 18.66
C LYS A 13 5.05 0.28 19.70
N GLU A 14 5.99 -0.02 20.59
CA GLU A 14 6.44 0.95 21.62
C GLU A 14 7.22 2.10 20.99
N GLU A 15 8.04 1.80 19.98
CA GLU A 15 8.77 2.80 19.24
C GLU A 15 7.85 3.70 18.40
N LEU A 16 6.85 3.12 17.71
CA LEU A 16 5.80 3.90 17.04
C LEU A 16 5.06 4.82 18.00
N LYS A 17 4.69 4.31 19.18
CA LYS A 17 4.00 5.10 20.20
C LYS A 17 4.85 6.30 20.64
N ALA A 18 6.16 6.11 20.81
CA ALA A 18 7.06 7.21 21.14
C ALA A 18 7.17 8.24 20.01
N LEU A 19 7.38 7.79 18.77
CA LEU A 19 7.56 8.66 17.60
C LEU A 19 6.29 9.44 17.25
N LEU A 20 5.12 8.82 17.38
CA LEU A 20 3.82 9.40 17.00
C LEU A 20 3.11 10.13 18.15
N GLY A 21 3.84 10.57 19.18
CA GLY A 21 3.29 11.40 20.26
C GLY A 21 2.26 10.69 21.15
N GLY A 22 2.42 9.39 21.32
CA GLY A 22 1.55 8.52 22.12
C GLY A 22 0.42 7.86 21.32
N TYR A 23 0.36 8.02 20.00
CA TYR A 23 -0.57 7.27 19.16
C TYR A 23 -0.26 5.77 19.21
N GLU A 24 -1.26 4.96 19.52
CA GLU A 24 -1.10 3.51 19.60
C GLU A 24 -1.56 2.86 18.29
N LEU A 25 -0.65 2.11 17.67
CA LEU A 25 -0.94 1.34 16.47
C LEU A 25 -2.02 0.29 16.79
N GLN A 26 -3.16 0.42 16.11
CA GLN A 26 -4.25 -0.54 16.23
C GLN A 26 -3.79 -1.91 15.74
N SER A 27 -4.14 -2.96 16.47
CA SER A 27 -3.87 -4.33 16.03
C SER A 27 -4.96 -4.79 15.08
N PHE A 28 -4.63 -5.67 14.13
CA PHE A 28 -5.64 -6.27 13.27
C PHE A 28 -6.65 -7.09 14.10
N PRO A 29 -7.91 -7.18 13.66
CA PRO A 29 -8.89 -8.05 14.29
C PRO A 29 -8.38 -9.50 14.39
N ALA A 30 -8.68 -10.18 15.49
CA ALA A 30 -8.25 -11.57 15.69
C ALA A 30 -8.71 -12.50 14.55
N ALA A 31 -9.91 -12.26 14.01
CA ALA A 31 -10.42 -12.99 12.85
C ALA A 31 -9.50 -12.87 11.62
N VAL A 32 -9.01 -11.65 11.33
CA VAL A 32 -8.06 -11.40 10.23
C VAL A 32 -6.74 -12.13 10.48
N MET A 33 -6.19 -12.02 11.70
CA MET A 33 -4.93 -12.68 12.06
C MET A 33 -5.01 -14.20 11.93
N ASN A 34 -6.14 -14.79 12.32
CA ASN A 34 -6.37 -16.23 12.17
C ASN A 34 -6.36 -16.65 10.70
N VAL A 35 -7.07 -15.93 9.83
CA VAL A 35 -7.12 -16.25 8.39
C VAL A 35 -5.75 -16.04 7.74
N LEU A 36 -5.00 -15.00 8.12
CA LEU A 36 -3.61 -14.81 7.67
C LEU A 36 -2.71 -15.98 8.07
N GLY A 37 -2.85 -16.47 9.31
CA GLY A 37 -2.14 -17.67 9.77
C GLY A 37 -2.45 -18.91 8.92
N MET A 38 -3.73 -19.16 8.63
CA MET A 38 -4.16 -20.28 7.79
C MET A 38 -3.67 -20.16 6.34
N LEU A 39 -3.63 -18.94 5.79
CA LEU A 39 -3.12 -18.70 4.43
C LEU A 39 -1.63 -19.03 4.29
N ARG A 40 -0.87 -18.78 5.36
CA ARG A 40 0.58 -19.01 5.43
C ARG A 40 0.95 -20.44 5.79
N ASP A 41 0.06 -21.17 6.46
CA ASP A 41 0.28 -22.58 6.78
C ASP A 41 0.08 -23.47 5.54
N PRO A 42 1.11 -24.14 5.00
CA PRO A 42 0.99 -25.02 3.84
C PRO A 42 0.00 -26.19 4.03
N HIS A 43 -0.37 -26.52 5.26
CA HIS A 43 -1.26 -27.65 5.58
C HIS A 43 -2.74 -27.29 5.68
N SER A 44 -3.08 -26.01 5.78
CA SER A 44 -4.48 -25.56 5.88
C SER A 44 -5.24 -25.75 4.57
N GLU A 45 -6.48 -26.26 4.60
CA GLU A 45 -7.26 -26.42 3.38
C GLU A 45 -7.87 -25.08 2.92
N ILE A 46 -7.98 -24.87 1.61
CA ILE A 46 -8.65 -23.71 1.01
C ILE A 46 -10.10 -23.59 1.50
N LYS A 47 -10.76 -24.72 1.72
CA LYS A 47 -12.12 -24.77 2.22
C LYS A 47 -12.23 -24.17 3.62
N ASP A 48 -11.33 -24.57 4.53
CA ASP A 48 -11.33 -24.08 5.91
C ASP A 48 -11.06 -22.57 5.97
N ILE A 49 -10.18 -22.07 5.10
CA ILE A 49 -9.92 -20.63 4.95
C ILE A 49 -11.20 -19.89 4.53
N ALA A 50 -11.92 -20.42 3.54
CA ALA A 50 -13.17 -19.83 3.07
C ALA A 50 -14.27 -19.88 4.13
N ASP A 51 -14.41 -21.00 4.85
CA ASP A 51 -15.34 -21.17 5.97
C ASP A 51 -15.07 -20.12 7.07
N GLN A 52 -13.78 -19.91 7.40
CA GLN A 52 -13.37 -18.94 8.41
C GLN A 52 -13.67 -17.49 8.00
N ILE A 53 -13.44 -17.13 6.73
CA ILE A 53 -13.82 -15.81 6.19
C ILE A 53 -15.34 -15.64 6.22
N GLN A 54 -16.10 -16.69 5.89
CA GLN A 54 -17.56 -16.65 5.86
C GLN A 54 -18.19 -16.37 7.23
N MET A 55 -17.53 -16.77 8.33
CA MET A 55 -17.98 -16.51 9.70
C MET A 55 -17.94 -15.02 10.08
N ASP A 56 -17.16 -14.20 9.38
CA ASP A 56 -17.12 -12.74 9.55
C ASP A 56 -17.84 -12.06 8.38
N PRO A 57 -19.10 -11.59 8.54
CA PRO A 57 -19.85 -10.98 7.46
C PRO A 57 -19.17 -9.74 6.87
N GLY A 58 -18.46 -8.96 7.69
CA GLY A 58 -17.76 -7.75 7.26
C GLY A 58 -16.56 -8.08 6.37
N MET A 59 -15.74 -9.04 6.80
CA MET A 59 -14.62 -9.56 6.02
C MET A 59 -15.10 -10.20 4.72
N ASN A 60 -16.14 -11.05 4.78
CA ASN A 60 -16.69 -11.72 3.61
C ASN A 60 -17.17 -10.72 2.54
N ILE A 61 -18.01 -9.76 2.92
CA ILE A 61 -18.50 -8.72 2.01
C ILE A 61 -17.34 -7.94 1.41
N LYS A 62 -16.37 -7.53 2.23
CA LYS A 62 -15.26 -6.69 1.78
C LYS A 62 -14.32 -7.43 0.85
N ILE A 63 -13.98 -8.68 1.14
CA ILE A 63 -13.19 -9.53 0.25
C ILE A 63 -13.94 -9.71 -1.08
N LEU A 64 -15.24 -10.04 -1.07
CA LEU A 64 -16.02 -10.15 -2.31
C LEU A 64 -16.06 -8.84 -3.11
N GLN A 65 -16.13 -7.68 -2.46
CA GLN A 65 -16.04 -6.37 -3.14
C GLN A 65 -14.67 -6.15 -3.79
N LEU A 66 -13.59 -6.41 -3.05
CA LEU A 66 -12.21 -6.29 -3.56
C LEU A 66 -11.99 -7.23 -4.76
N VAL A 67 -12.38 -8.49 -4.63
CA VAL A 67 -12.25 -9.52 -5.67
C VAL A 67 -12.98 -9.15 -6.96
N ASN A 68 -14.17 -8.56 -6.84
CA ASN A 68 -14.99 -8.15 -7.97
C ASN A 68 -14.62 -6.79 -8.58
N SER A 69 -13.61 -6.10 -8.02
CA SER A 69 -13.13 -4.85 -8.58
C SER A 69 -12.36 -5.07 -9.88
N THR A 70 -12.36 -4.05 -10.75
CA THR A 70 -11.62 -4.09 -12.02
C THR A 70 -10.11 -4.24 -11.83
N ALA A 71 -9.57 -3.77 -10.70
CA ALA A 71 -8.15 -3.91 -10.37
C ALA A 71 -7.68 -5.37 -10.34
N PHE A 72 -8.54 -6.32 -9.95
CA PHE A 72 -8.19 -7.75 -9.93
C PHE A 72 -8.56 -8.50 -11.22
N GLY A 73 -9.28 -7.85 -12.14
CA GLY A 73 -9.43 -8.30 -13.54
C GLY A 73 -10.18 -9.62 -13.73
N LEU A 74 -11.14 -9.95 -12.84
CA LEU A 74 -11.98 -11.13 -13.04
C LEU A 74 -12.93 -10.95 -14.24
N VAL A 75 -13.00 -11.97 -15.09
CA VAL A 75 -13.91 -12.02 -16.25
C VAL A 75 -15.37 -12.16 -15.79
N THR A 76 -15.60 -12.90 -14.72
CA THR A 76 -16.94 -13.14 -14.16
C THR A 76 -16.95 -12.80 -12.68
N LYS A 77 -17.94 -12.00 -12.28
CA LYS A 77 -18.13 -11.63 -10.87
C LYS A 77 -18.43 -12.88 -10.04
N VAL A 78 -17.86 -12.94 -8.85
CA VAL A 78 -18.07 -14.01 -7.87
C VAL A 78 -18.97 -13.51 -6.74
N SER A 79 -19.96 -14.31 -6.37
CA SER A 79 -20.89 -14.02 -5.26
C SER A 79 -20.66 -14.92 -4.03
N ASN A 80 -19.71 -15.84 -4.12
CA ASN A 80 -19.44 -16.85 -3.11
C ASN A 80 -17.94 -16.82 -2.75
N ILE A 81 -17.64 -16.74 -1.45
CA ILE A 81 -16.27 -16.71 -0.95
C ILE A 81 -15.50 -17.98 -1.29
N HIS A 82 -16.11 -19.17 -1.26
CA HIS A 82 -15.43 -20.40 -1.67
C HIS A 82 -14.97 -20.35 -3.13
N HIS A 83 -15.81 -19.79 -4.00
CA HIS A 83 -15.47 -19.62 -5.41
C HIS A 83 -14.35 -18.58 -5.58
N ALA A 84 -14.41 -17.48 -4.82
CA ALA A 84 -13.38 -16.45 -4.81
C ALA A 84 -12.02 -17.04 -4.37
N VAL A 85 -11.94 -17.73 -3.23
CA VAL A 85 -10.69 -18.31 -2.72
C VAL A 85 -10.11 -19.31 -3.73
N THR A 86 -10.96 -20.13 -4.35
CA THR A 86 -10.53 -21.15 -5.33
C THR A 86 -9.90 -20.53 -6.58
N ILE A 87 -10.46 -19.45 -7.12
CA ILE A 87 -9.92 -18.79 -8.32
C ILE A 87 -8.66 -17.99 -8.02
N LEU A 88 -8.61 -17.33 -6.86
CA LEU A 88 -7.51 -16.42 -6.51
C LEU A 88 -6.24 -17.17 -6.11
N GLY A 89 -6.41 -18.32 -5.45
CA GLY A 89 -5.33 -18.97 -4.73
C GLY A 89 -4.90 -18.18 -3.50
N ARG A 90 -3.95 -18.75 -2.75
CA ARG A 90 -3.55 -18.24 -1.43
C ARG A 90 -2.88 -16.88 -1.47
N SER A 91 -1.89 -16.69 -2.35
CA SER A 91 -1.11 -15.45 -2.42
C SER A 91 -1.99 -14.22 -2.71
N ARG A 92 -2.89 -14.30 -3.70
CA ARG A 92 -3.80 -13.18 -4.00
C ARG A 92 -4.82 -12.94 -2.90
N LEU A 93 -5.29 -14.01 -2.24
CA LEU A 93 -6.20 -13.87 -1.11
C LEU A 93 -5.50 -13.22 0.09
N GLU A 94 -4.24 -13.58 0.37
CA GLU A 94 -3.43 -12.92 1.40
C GLU A 94 -3.27 -11.42 1.09
N SER A 95 -2.91 -11.06 -0.15
CA SER A 95 -2.85 -9.66 -0.59
C SER A 95 -4.14 -8.88 -0.31
N MET A 96 -5.31 -9.48 -0.60
CA MET A 96 -6.61 -8.85 -0.34
C MET A 96 -6.94 -8.74 1.13
N LEU A 97 -6.61 -9.78 1.90
CA LEU A 97 -6.84 -9.79 3.34
C LEU A 97 -5.96 -8.76 4.05
N LEU A 98 -4.70 -8.62 3.64
CA LEU A 98 -3.79 -7.58 4.12
C LEU A 98 -4.28 -6.18 3.77
N THR A 99 -4.75 -6.00 2.53
CA THR A 99 -5.38 -4.74 2.09
C THR A 99 -6.58 -4.38 2.97
N TYR A 100 -7.47 -5.35 3.21
CA TYR A 100 -8.60 -5.19 4.12
C TYR A 100 -8.14 -4.84 5.53
N ALA A 101 -7.21 -5.61 6.08
CA ALA A 101 -6.67 -5.44 7.43
C ALA A 101 -6.15 -4.02 7.65
N VAL A 102 -5.23 -3.56 6.80
CA VAL A 102 -4.66 -2.21 6.90
C VAL A 102 -5.76 -1.16 6.72
N SER A 103 -6.70 -1.35 5.78
CA SER A 103 -7.78 -0.39 5.57
C SER A 103 -8.67 -0.18 6.81
N THR A 104 -8.85 -1.23 7.62
CA THR A 104 -9.62 -1.13 8.87
C THR A 104 -8.87 -0.40 10.00
N THR A 105 -7.54 -0.26 9.89
CA THR A 105 -6.73 0.47 10.88
C THR A 105 -6.65 1.96 10.61
N ILE A 106 -6.91 2.39 9.37
CA ILE A 106 -6.89 3.80 8.99
C ILE A 106 -8.20 4.45 9.45
N PRO A 107 -8.15 5.54 10.24
CA PRO A 107 -9.35 6.21 10.71
C PRO A 107 -10.22 6.73 9.55
N PRO A 108 -11.56 6.74 9.70
CA PRO A 108 -12.47 7.23 8.66
C PRO A 108 -12.41 8.74 8.45
N LYS A 109 -11.72 9.47 9.33
CA LYS A 109 -11.44 10.91 9.23
C LYS A 109 -9.99 11.14 9.62
N LEU A 110 -9.28 11.94 8.84
CA LEU A 110 -7.89 12.31 9.11
C LEU A 110 -7.80 13.81 9.32
N ASN A 111 -6.89 14.25 10.18
CA ASN A 111 -6.72 15.67 10.49
C ASN A 111 -6.13 16.48 9.32
N CYS A 112 -5.27 15.85 8.51
CA CYS A 112 -4.46 16.55 7.52
C CYS A 112 -4.96 16.38 6.07
N MET A 113 -5.82 15.39 5.78
CA MET A 113 -6.27 15.08 4.43
C MET A 113 -7.61 14.33 4.38
N GLU A 114 -8.22 14.27 3.20
CA GLU A 114 -9.41 13.45 2.97
C GLU A 114 -9.02 11.97 2.79
N VAL A 115 -9.65 11.07 3.55
CA VAL A 115 -9.41 9.61 3.45
C VAL A 115 -9.68 9.08 2.06
N SER A 116 -10.71 9.61 1.38
CA SER A 116 -11.04 9.24 0.01
C SER A 116 -9.91 9.55 -0.97
N ARG A 117 -9.24 10.69 -0.82
CA ARG A 117 -8.08 11.07 -1.66
C ARG A 117 -6.87 10.19 -1.40
N PHE A 118 -6.63 9.82 -0.15
CA PHE A 118 -5.59 8.85 0.21
C PHE A 118 -5.79 7.51 -0.52
N TRP A 119 -7.00 6.94 -0.44
CA TRP A 119 -7.30 5.67 -1.12
C TRP A 119 -7.33 5.77 -2.64
N GLN A 120 -7.75 6.91 -3.20
CA GLN A 120 -7.68 7.15 -4.65
C GLN A 120 -6.23 7.11 -5.16
N ALA A 121 -5.31 7.82 -4.50
CA ALA A 121 -3.90 7.78 -4.90
C ALA A 121 -3.26 6.41 -4.67
N SER A 122 -3.61 5.74 -3.56
CA SER A 122 -3.11 4.39 -3.27
C SER A 122 -3.60 3.38 -4.31
N ALA A 123 -4.86 3.47 -4.74
CA ALA A 123 -5.43 2.68 -5.83
C ALA A 123 -4.75 2.97 -7.17
N ARG A 124 -4.52 4.25 -7.51
CA ARG A 124 -3.78 4.67 -8.72
C ARG A 124 -2.39 4.03 -8.75
N ARG A 125 -1.66 4.09 -7.64
CA ARG A 125 -0.34 3.50 -7.48
C ARG A 125 -0.35 1.98 -7.59
N ALA A 126 -1.28 1.30 -6.92
CA ALA A 126 -1.43 -0.15 -7.00
C ALA A 126 -1.69 -0.64 -8.43
N CYS A 127 -2.69 -0.05 -9.11
CA CYS A 127 -3.02 -0.41 -10.48
C CYS A 127 -1.86 -0.11 -11.44
N LEU A 128 -1.18 1.02 -11.27
CA LEU A 128 -0.05 1.39 -12.13
C LEU A 128 1.16 0.49 -11.89
N ALA A 129 1.47 0.17 -10.64
CA ALA A 129 2.57 -0.74 -10.30
C ALA A 129 2.33 -2.12 -10.90
N LYS A 130 1.08 -2.60 -10.91
CA LYS A 130 0.73 -3.84 -11.62
C LYS A 130 1.01 -3.77 -13.12
N GLN A 131 0.65 -2.68 -13.81
CA GLN A 131 0.92 -2.54 -15.24
C GLN A 131 2.42 -2.44 -15.54
N ILE A 132 3.17 -1.69 -14.73
CA ILE A 132 4.63 -1.57 -14.85
C ILE A 132 5.30 -2.92 -14.57
N ALA A 133 4.91 -3.62 -13.51
CA ALA A 133 5.45 -4.93 -13.18
C ALA A 133 5.14 -5.96 -14.26
N LEU A 134 3.95 -5.94 -14.88
CA LEU A 134 3.64 -6.78 -16.04
C LEU A 134 4.61 -6.59 -17.20
N HIS A 135 5.15 -5.38 -17.38
CA HIS A 135 6.13 -5.08 -18.40
C HIS A 135 7.57 -5.44 -18.00
N LEU A 136 7.98 -5.11 -16.78
CA LEU A 136 9.35 -5.31 -16.31
C LEU A 136 9.56 -6.75 -15.78
N HIS A 137 8.71 -7.19 -14.85
CA HIS A 137 8.84 -8.43 -14.09
C HIS A 137 7.46 -9.05 -13.78
N ALA A 138 6.81 -9.66 -14.79
CA ALA A 138 5.41 -10.10 -14.66
C ALA A 138 5.13 -11.06 -13.49
N ALA A 139 6.16 -11.73 -12.96
CA ALA A 139 6.07 -12.58 -11.78
C ALA A 139 5.75 -11.80 -10.49
N THR A 140 6.19 -10.54 -10.36
CA THR A 140 6.00 -9.72 -9.15
C THR A 140 4.72 -8.88 -9.19
N GLN A 141 3.91 -8.95 -10.26
CA GLN A 141 2.77 -8.05 -10.45
C GLN A 141 1.78 -7.98 -9.28
N ALA A 142 1.53 -9.10 -8.59
CA ALA A 142 0.59 -9.17 -7.47
C ALA A 142 1.22 -8.57 -6.20
N GLU A 143 2.49 -8.86 -5.95
CA GLU A 143 3.27 -8.31 -4.85
C GLU A 143 3.46 -6.80 -5.01
N SER A 144 3.81 -6.34 -6.22
CA SER A 144 3.94 -4.92 -6.56
C SER A 144 2.62 -4.17 -6.43
N PHE A 145 1.48 -4.78 -6.80
CA PHE A 145 0.16 -4.20 -6.57
C PHE A 145 -0.08 -3.95 -5.07
N THR A 146 0.10 -4.98 -4.23
CA THR A 146 -0.14 -4.86 -2.79
C THR A 146 0.86 -3.92 -2.11
N ALA A 147 2.14 -4.00 -2.46
CA ALA A 147 3.16 -3.11 -1.93
C ALA A 147 2.85 -1.65 -2.26
N ALA A 148 2.54 -1.34 -3.52
CA ALA A 148 2.19 0.02 -3.94
C ALA A 148 0.88 0.54 -3.34
N LEU A 149 -0.07 -0.36 -3.01
CA LEU A 149 -1.29 0.01 -2.31
C LEU A 149 -1.03 0.42 -0.85
N LEU A 150 -0.03 -0.20 -0.22
CA LEU A 150 0.26 -0.04 1.21
C LEU A 150 1.48 0.84 1.50
N GLN A 151 2.27 1.24 0.50
CA GLN A 151 3.54 1.94 0.69
C GLN A 151 3.44 3.24 1.52
N ASP A 152 2.30 3.95 1.42
CA ASP A 152 2.05 5.21 2.15
C ASP A 152 1.10 5.03 3.34
N MET A 153 0.82 3.80 3.78
CA MET A 153 -0.13 3.54 4.88
C MET A 153 0.24 4.27 6.18
N ALA A 154 1.50 4.69 6.32
CA ALA A 154 1.97 5.50 7.45
C ALA A 154 1.59 6.98 7.38
N ILE A 155 1.29 7.56 6.22
CA ILE A 155 0.91 8.99 6.11
C ILE A 155 -0.35 9.29 6.93
N PRO A 156 -1.44 8.49 6.86
CA PRO A 156 -2.57 8.62 7.79
C PRO A 156 -2.17 8.47 9.26
N LEU A 157 -1.27 7.54 9.60
CA LEU A 157 -0.83 7.32 10.98
C LEU A 157 -0.04 8.52 11.52
N ILE A 158 0.82 9.12 10.70
CA ILE A 158 1.59 10.32 11.05
C ILE A 158 0.66 11.54 11.17
N SER A 159 -0.37 11.64 10.32
CA SER A 159 -1.42 12.67 10.41
C SER A 159 -2.22 12.62 11.71
N GLU A 160 -2.39 11.44 12.30
CA GLU A 160 -3.01 11.28 13.62
C GLU A 160 -2.02 11.48 14.77
N GLY A 161 -0.72 11.50 14.47
CA GLY A 161 0.30 11.96 15.39
C GLY A 161 0.06 13.41 15.81
N LYS A 162 0.53 13.76 17.00
CA LYS A 162 0.28 15.09 17.60
C LYS A 162 1.14 16.22 17.03
N ASN A 163 1.76 16.04 15.86
CA ASN A 163 2.59 17.09 15.26
C ASN A 163 1.73 18.06 14.44
N PRO A 164 1.51 19.31 14.90
CA PRO A 164 0.61 20.24 14.23
C PRO A 164 1.12 20.72 12.86
N LEU A 165 2.42 20.53 12.56
CA LEU A 165 3.05 21.02 11.33
C LEU A 165 2.95 20.04 10.17
N TYR A 166 2.48 18.80 10.40
CA TYR A 166 2.42 17.79 9.34
C TYR A 166 1.46 18.17 8.22
N LYS A 167 0.33 18.81 8.56
CA LYS A 167 -0.62 19.33 7.57
C LYS A 167 0.03 20.35 6.63
N ASP A 168 0.79 21.29 7.17
CA ASP A 168 1.49 22.32 6.39
C ASP A 168 2.59 21.70 5.51
N LEU A 169 3.23 20.63 5.99
CA LEU A 169 4.19 19.85 5.20
C LEU A 169 3.53 19.23 3.98
N LEU A 170 2.38 18.56 4.14
CA LEU A 170 1.64 17.96 3.01
C LEU A 170 1.23 19.03 2.00
N ILE A 171 0.72 20.18 2.46
CA ILE A 171 0.36 21.30 1.58
C ILE A 171 1.58 21.78 0.77
N LYS A 172 2.74 21.97 1.43
CA LYS A 172 3.97 22.39 0.76
C LYS A 172 4.47 21.36 -0.24
N TRP A 173 4.42 20.07 0.09
CA TRP A 173 4.83 19.01 -0.81
C TRP A 173 4.01 19.03 -2.10
N HIS A 174 2.69 19.23 -2.00
CA HIS A 174 1.83 19.35 -3.18
C HIS A 174 2.06 20.63 -3.99
N ALA A 175 2.44 21.73 -3.35
CA ALA A 175 2.76 22.98 -4.06
C ALA A 175 4.10 22.94 -4.82
N HIS A 176 4.96 21.95 -4.57
CA HIS A 176 6.30 21.87 -5.13
C HIS A 176 6.52 20.57 -5.93
N ARG A 177 6.54 20.70 -7.26
CA ARG A 177 6.59 19.57 -8.22
C ARG A 177 7.77 18.61 -8.07
N GLU A 178 8.89 19.10 -7.56
CA GLU A 178 10.13 18.33 -7.40
C GLU A 178 10.45 17.99 -5.94
N ALA A 179 9.54 18.28 -5.01
CA ALA A 179 9.75 17.96 -3.60
C ALA A 179 9.55 16.46 -3.31
N ASP A 180 10.45 15.90 -2.53
CA ASP A 180 10.37 14.55 -1.98
C ASP A 180 9.86 14.62 -0.54
N ILE A 181 8.68 14.04 -0.30
CA ILE A 181 8.00 14.14 1.00
C ILE A 181 8.82 13.50 2.13
N ASP A 182 9.49 12.37 1.87
CA ASP A 182 10.33 11.68 2.85
C ASP A 182 11.50 12.57 3.32
N PHE A 183 12.10 13.37 2.43
CA PHE A 183 13.11 14.35 2.82
C PHE A 183 12.53 15.48 3.68
N MET A 184 11.35 15.99 3.31
CA MET A 184 10.67 17.01 4.09
C MET A 184 10.29 16.50 5.49
N GLU A 185 9.85 15.26 5.59
CA GLU A 185 9.50 14.60 6.85
C GLU A 185 10.72 14.41 7.73
N ARG A 186 11.84 13.90 7.21
CA ARG A 186 13.08 13.78 7.97
C ARG A 186 13.54 15.13 8.52
N ALA A 187 13.43 16.19 7.73
CA ALA A 187 13.81 17.54 8.14
C ALA A 187 12.90 18.11 9.25
N LEU A 188 11.60 17.80 9.23
CA LEU A 188 10.62 18.32 10.19
C LEU A 188 10.48 17.45 11.45
N LEU A 189 10.51 16.13 11.29
CA LEU A 189 10.10 15.13 12.29
C LEU A 189 11.28 14.29 12.80
N GLY A 190 12.40 14.23 12.05
CA GLY A 190 13.51 13.33 12.34
C GLY A 190 13.30 11.88 11.87
N TYR A 191 12.17 11.60 11.22
CA TYR A 191 11.81 10.32 10.61
C TYR A 191 10.96 10.58 9.35
N ASP A 192 10.72 9.55 8.54
CA ASP A 192 9.89 9.59 7.35
C ASP A 192 8.82 8.49 7.34
N HIS A 193 7.82 8.64 6.48
CA HIS A 193 6.74 7.67 6.34
C HIS A 193 7.19 6.28 5.85
N PRO A 194 8.25 6.08 5.03
CA PRO A 194 8.75 4.75 4.72
C PRO A 194 9.25 4.02 5.96
N ALA A 195 10.00 4.69 6.84
CA ALA A 195 10.48 4.12 8.09
C ALA A 195 9.32 3.79 9.05
N ILE A 196 8.37 4.71 9.23
CA ILE A 196 7.18 4.50 10.07
C ILE A 196 6.32 3.36 9.51
N GLY A 197 6.14 3.29 8.19
CA GLY A 197 5.36 2.25 7.51
C GLY A 197 5.98 0.88 7.67
N ALA A 198 7.30 0.77 7.50
CA ALA A 198 8.02 -0.48 7.74
C ALA A 198 7.92 -0.93 9.20
N LEU A 199 8.02 0.01 10.15
CA LEU A 199 7.88 -0.28 11.58
C LEU A 199 6.45 -0.75 11.93
N ALA A 200 5.43 -0.15 11.30
CA ALA A 200 4.04 -0.60 11.44
C ALA A 200 3.82 -2.00 10.83
N ALA A 201 4.36 -2.23 9.63
CA ALA A 201 4.33 -3.53 8.96
C ALA A 201 4.98 -4.63 9.81
N GLU A 202 6.11 -4.36 10.44
CA GLU A 202 6.75 -5.26 11.41
C GLU A 202 5.88 -5.50 12.65
N GLY A 203 5.29 -4.43 13.21
CA GLY A 203 4.38 -4.53 14.36
C GLY A 203 3.12 -5.35 14.09
N TRP A 204 2.78 -5.55 12.81
CA TRP A 204 1.70 -6.39 12.33
C TRP A 204 2.17 -7.74 11.78
N GLU A 205 3.46 -8.04 11.84
CA GLU A 205 4.04 -9.29 11.33
C GLU A 205 3.68 -9.53 9.84
N LEU A 206 3.74 -8.45 9.05
CA LEU A 206 3.58 -8.53 7.60
C LEU A 206 4.76 -9.28 6.95
N PRO A 207 4.57 -9.87 5.76
CA PRO A 207 5.66 -10.55 5.06
C PRO A 207 6.85 -9.62 4.81
N GLU A 208 8.06 -10.18 4.89
CA GLU A 208 9.32 -9.43 4.78
C GLU A 208 9.41 -8.62 3.47
N TYR A 209 8.89 -9.16 2.37
CA TYR A 209 8.87 -8.45 1.08
C TYR A 209 8.07 -7.13 1.15
N LEU A 210 6.95 -7.09 1.90
CA LEU A 210 6.18 -5.87 2.09
C LEU A 210 6.93 -4.88 2.97
N ILE A 211 7.55 -5.35 4.06
CA ILE A 211 8.34 -4.49 4.94
C ILE A 211 9.45 -3.80 4.14
N HIS A 212 10.19 -4.56 3.32
CA HIS A 212 11.26 -4.03 2.48
C HIS A 212 10.74 -3.11 1.37
N ALA A 213 9.64 -3.46 0.71
CA ALA A 213 9.04 -2.62 -0.32
C ALA A 213 8.58 -1.28 0.26
N ILE A 214 7.91 -1.30 1.42
CA ILE A 214 7.48 -0.09 2.14
C ILE A 214 8.69 0.72 2.61
N ALA A 215 9.75 0.11 3.14
CA ALA A 215 10.92 0.85 3.58
C ALA A 215 11.68 1.54 2.42
N GLY A 216 11.71 0.91 1.25
CA GLY A 216 12.55 1.31 0.12
C GLY A 216 11.84 2.01 -1.04
N HIS A 217 10.55 2.32 -0.93
CA HIS A 217 9.76 2.76 -2.10
C HIS A 217 10.17 4.13 -2.68
N HIS A 218 10.82 5.02 -1.92
CA HIS A 218 11.39 6.27 -2.47
C HIS A 218 12.83 6.12 -3.01
N ASP A 219 13.50 4.98 -2.76
CA ASP A 219 14.87 4.75 -3.23
C ASP A 219 14.87 4.33 -4.71
N LEU A 220 14.98 5.30 -5.62
CA LEU A 220 14.99 5.08 -7.06
C LEU A 220 16.28 4.39 -7.59
N SER A 221 17.24 4.05 -6.72
CA SER A 221 18.48 3.35 -7.14
C SER A 221 18.26 1.86 -7.42
N GLU A 222 19.15 1.25 -8.19
CA GLU A 222 19.13 -0.21 -8.43
C GLU A 222 19.39 -1.03 -7.15
N GLN A 223 19.87 -0.41 -6.07
CA GLN A 223 20.17 -1.09 -4.81
C GLN A 223 18.97 -1.20 -3.87
N SER A 224 17.84 -0.55 -4.19
CA SER A 224 16.63 -0.65 -3.38
C SER A 224 16.06 -2.07 -3.41
N PRO A 225 15.57 -2.59 -2.27
CA PRO A 225 14.90 -3.89 -2.25
C PRO A 225 13.46 -3.83 -2.74
N ALA A 226 12.91 -2.63 -2.99
CA ALA A 226 11.58 -2.47 -3.53
C ALA A 226 11.57 -2.72 -5.05
N ASP A 227 10.54 -3.41 -5.53
CA ASP A 227 10.35 -3.66 -6.96
C ASP A 227 10.37 -2.32 -7.75
N PRO A 228 11.05 -2.26 -8.92
CA PRO A 228 11.02 -1.09 -9.81
C PRO A 228 9.66 -0.43 -9.98
N ALA A 229 8.59 -1.23 -10.09
CA ALA A 229 7.24 -0.75 -10.25
C ALA A 229 6.75 0.02 -9.02
N VAL A 230 6.99 -0.51 -7.81
CA VAL A 230 6.63 0.14 -6.54
C VAL A 230 7.36 1.47 -6.40
N ARG A 231 8.64 1.49 -6.78
CA ARG A 231 9.47 2.69 -6.72
C ARG A 231 9.04 3.78 -7.68
N LEU A 232 8.72 3.43 -8.92
CA LEU A 232 8.24 4.41 -9.91
C LEU A 232 6.92 5.05 -9.49
N VAL A 233 5.99 4.26 -8.95
CA VAL A 233 4.67 4.78 -8.57
C VAL A 233 4.70 5.63 -7.29
N SER A 234 5.79 5.62 -6.51
CA SER A 234 5.99 6.57 -5.41
C SER A 234 5.94 8.05 -5.85
N LEU A 235 6.18 8.30 -7.14
CA LEU A 235 6.09 9.63 -7.73
C LEU A 235 4.65 10.12 -7.94
N VAL A 236 3.65 9.22 -7.88
CA VAL A 236 2.22 9.58 -8.02
C VAL A 236 1.71 10.22 -6.73
N ARG A 237 1.10 11.40 -6.85
CA ARG A 237 0.67 12.26 -5.73
C ARG A 237 -0.84 12.22 -5.46
N TYR A 238 -1.27 12.84 -4.35
CA TYR A 238 -2.67 12.88 -3.90
C TYR A 238 -3.58 13.93 -4.57
N PHE A 239 -3.03 14.90 -5.31
CA PHE A 239 -3.78 16.08 -5.78
C PHE A 239 -3.74 16.19 -7.31
N ASP A 240 -4.81 16.76 -7.87
CA ASP A 240 -5.05 16.78 -9.32
C ASP A 240 -4.29 17.90 -10.07
N GLU A 241 -3.78 18.93 -9.38
CA GLU A 241 -3.05 20.05 -10.01
C GLU A 241 -1.64 19.65 -10.48
N ASP A 242 -1.03 18.71 -9.76
CA ASP A 242 0.20 18.01 -10.13
C ASP A 242 0.18 16.63 -9.46
N ASP A 243 -0.17 15.62 -10.25
CA ASP A 243 -0.24 14.23 -9.83
C ASP A 243 1.13 13.53 -9.89
N GLY A 244 2.20 14.25 -10.27
CA GLY A 244 3.56 13.74 -10.39
C GLY A 244 3.83 12.92 -11.65
N THR A 245 2.87 12.82 -12.58
CA THR A 245 3.01 12.02 -13.80
C THR A 245 4.15 12.49 -14.71
N GLU A 246 4.41 13.80 -14.82
CA GLU A 246 5.52 14.30 -15.63
C GLU A 246 6.89 13.80 -15.14
N ARG A 247 7.11 13.84 -13.82
CA ARG A 247 8.34 13.32 -13.19
C ARG A 247 8.41 11.80 -13.34
N LEU A 248 7.27 11.11 -13.22
CA LEU A 248 7.17 9.67 -13.44
C LEU A 248 7.59 9.30 -14.88
N LEU A 249 7.06 9.97 -15.90
CA LEU A 249 7.39 9.72 -17.31
C LEU A 249 8.90 9.86 -17.57
N LYS A 250 9.50 10.96 -17.11
CA LYS A 250 10.94 11.21 -17.26
C LYS A 250 11.78 10.13 -16.55
N THR A 251 11.36 9.74 -15.35
CA THR A 251 12.07 8.73 -14.53
C THR A 251 11.94 7.33 -15.14
N ALA A 252 10.76 6.97 -15.63
CA ALA A 252 10.49 5.69 -16.27
C ALA A 252 11.33 5.50 -17.54
N GLU A 253 11.43 6.53 -18.38
CA GLU A 253 12.26 6.52 -19.57
C GLU A 253 13.76 6.43 -19.22
N LYS A 254 14.23 7.32 -18.33
CA LYS A 254 15.65 7.44 -17.98
C LYS A 254 16.20 6.23 -17.24
N ASN A 255 15.45 5.72 -16.25
CA ASN A 255 15.96 4.72 -15.31
C ASN A 255 15.51 3.29 -15.65
N PHE A 256 14.43 3.13 -16.42
CA PHE A 256 13.82 1.82 -16.68
C PHE A 256 13.55 1.55 -18.16
N GLY A 257 13.87 2.49 -19.06
CA GLY A 257 13.71 2.31 -20.51
C GLY A 257 12.27 2.25 -20.99
N ILE A 258 11.30 2.65 -20.16
CA ILE A 258 9.87 2.65 -20.52
C ILE A 258 9.58 3.94 -21.30
N GLY A 259 9.36 3.81 -22.61
CA GLY A 259 9.08 4.95 -23.48
C GLY A 259 7.79 5.69 -23.09
N LYS A 260 7.76 7.01 -23.31
CA LYS A 260 6.65 7.90 -22.93
C LYS A 260 5.26 7.37 -23.33
N ASN A 261 5.06 7.02 -24.61
CA ASN A 261 3.75 6.57 -25.11
C ASN A 261 3.25 5.31 -24.37
N MET A 262 4.15 4.36 -24.10
CA MET A 262 3.82 3.14 -23.38
C MET A 262 3.41 3.45 -21.93
N MET A 263 4.12 4.37 -21.28
CA MET A 263 3.80 4.79 -19.92
C MET A 263 2.47 5.57 -19.86
N GLU A 264 2.16 6.38 -20.86
CA GLU A 264 0.86 7.07 -20.98
C GLU A 264 -0.30 6.07 -21.16
N GLU A 265 -0.13 5.02 -21.98
CA GLU A 265 -1.12 3.93 -22.11
C GLU A 265 -1.34 3.19 -20.79
N MET A 266 -0.26 2.88 -20.06
CA MET A 266 -0.33 2.26 -18.74
C MET A 266 -1.06 3.15 -17.73
N LEU A 267 -0.80 4.46 -17.73
CA LEU A 267 -1.47 5.44 -16.87
C LEU A 267 -2.98 5.47 -17.13
N LEU A 268 -3.38 5.60 -18.40
CA LEU A 268 -4.80 5.64 -18.78
C LEU A 268 -5.55 4.40 -18.30
N LYS A 269 -4.98 3.22 -18.53
CA LYS A 269 -5.57 1.96 -18.10
C LYS A 269 -5.62 1.85 -16.57
N ALA A 270 -4.51 2.12 -15.90
CA ALA A 270 -4.41 2.00 -14.45
C ALA A 270 -5.34 2.96 -13.70
N PHE A 271 -5.45 4.21 -14.16
CA PHE A 271 -6.27 5.21 -13.47
C PHE A 271 -7.77 4.92 -13.64
N SER A 272 -8.18 4.39 -14.81
CA SER A 272 -9.55 3.90 -15.01
C SER A 272 -9.88 2.70 -14.10
N GLU A 273 -8.96 1.74 -13.93
CA GLU A 273 -9.12 0.62 -12.99
C GLU A 273 -9.17 1.13 -11.53
N ALA A 274 -8.35 2.13 -11.20
CA ALA A 274 -8.23 2.68 -9.85
C ALA A 274 -9.49 3.41 -9.35
N GLU A 275 -10.23 4.11 -10.21
CA GLU A 275 -11.46 4.82 -9.81
C GLU A 275 -12.48 3.88 -9.18
N GLN A 276 -12.75 2.74 -9.84
CA GLN A 276 -13.69 1.74 -9.34
C GLN A 276 -13.16 1.00 -8.11
N PHE A 277 -11.83 0.80 -8.04
CA PHE A 277 -11.21 0.14 -6.91
C PHE A 277 -11.21 1.03 -5.65
N ALA A 278 -10.95 2.33 -5.79
CA ALA A 278 -10.97 3.28 -4.69
C ALA A 278 -12.34 3.34 -3.98
N ASP A 279 -13.43 3.14 -4.72
CA ASP A 279 -14.79 3.10 -4.18
C ASP A 279 -15.01 1.95 -3.20
N THR A 280 -14.19 0.89 -3.28
CA THR A 280 -14.24 -0.20 -2.32
C THR A 280 -13.78 0.22 -0.93
N PHE A 281 -13.08 1.35 -0.76
CA PHE A 281 -12.58 1.85 0.53
C PHE A 281 -13.43 2.97 1.15
N ARG A 282 -14.53 3.36 0.50
CA ARG A 282 -15.47 4.37 1.02
C ARG A 282 -16.38 3.83 2.13
#